data_AF-F9Q445-F1
#
_entry.id   AF-F9Q445-F1
#
_cell.length_a   1.000
_cell.length_b   1.000
_cell.length_c   1.000
_cell.angle_alpha   90.00
_cell.angle_beta   90.00
_cell.angle_gamma   90.00
#
_symmetry.space_group_name_H-M   'P 1'
#
loop_
_entity.id
_entity.type
_entity.pdbx_description
1 polymer ?
#
loop_
_entity_poly.entity_id
_entity_poly.type
_entity_poly.pdbx_seq_one_letter_code
_entity_poly.pdbx_strand_id
1 'polypeptide(L)'
;MTKKIIAIWAQDEKGVIGKENRLPWHLPAELQHFKETTLNHAILMGRVTFDGMGRRLLPKRQTLILTRNSEEVIDGALVFQDVESVLAWYQSQEKISISLAESRFFRLSSLI
;
A
#
# COMPACT_ATOMS: atom_id res chain seq x y z
N MET A 1 -14.56 9.45 -11.02
CA MET A 1 -13.96 8.17 -10.61
C MET A 1 -14.89 7.50 -9.62
N THR A 2 -15.30 6.27 -9.88
CA THR A 2 -16.11 5.46 -8.95
C THR A 2 -15.20 4.93 -7.85
N LYS A 3 -15.62 5.06 -6.59
CA LYS A 3 -14.90 4.57 -5.40
C LYS A 3 -14.63 3.06 -5.52
N LYS A 4 -13.35 2.63 -5.49
CA LYS A 4 -12.95 1.21 -5.55
C LYS A 4 -11.71 0.95 -4.69
N ILE A 5 -11.63 -0.26 -4.14
CA ILE A 5 -10.41 -0.80 -3.52
C ILE A 5 -9.76 -1.73 -4.55
N ILE A 6 -8.47 -1.54 -4.80
CA ILE A 6 -7.70 -2.26 -5.81
C ILE A 6 -6.47 -2.86 -5.13
N ALA A 7 -6.18 -4.13 -5.40
CA ALA A 7 -4.90 -4.74 -5.04
C ALA A 7 -3.97 -4.68 -6.25
N ILE A 8 -2.73 -4.24 -6.05
CA ILE A 8 -1.69 -4.20 -7.08
C ILE A 8 -0.40 -4.77 -6.52
N TRP A 9 0.19 -5.76 -7.20
CA TRP A 9 1.43 -6.39 -6.78
C TRP A 9 2.20 -6.93 -7.98
N ALA A 10 3.49 -7.22 -7.76
CA ALA A 10 4.36 -7.93 -8.69
C ALA A 10 4.92 -9.18 -7.99
N GLN A 11 4.95 -10.31 -8.68
CA GLN A 11 5.47 -11.59 -8.18
C GLN A 11 6.31 -12.31 -9.22
N ASP A 12 7.23 -13.18 -8.79
CA ASP A 12 7.88 -14.14 -9.69
C ASP A 12 6.96 -15.34 -10.00
N GLU A 13 7.42 -16.25 -10.85
CA GLU A 13 6.68 -17.46 -11.25
C GLU A 13 6.38 -18.41 -10.07
N LYS A 14 7.11 -18.29 -8.96
CA LYS A 14 6.92 -19.07 -7.73
C LYS A 14 6.10 -18.31 -6.69
N GLY A 15 5.57 -17.12 -7.02
CA GLY A 15 4.78 -16.29 -6.12
C GLY A 15 5.62 -15.47 -5.13
N VAL A 16 6.93 -15.36 -5.31
CA VAL A 16 7.78 -14.50 -4.47
C VAL A 16 7.49 -13.04 -4.80
N ILE A 17 7.17 -12.27 -3.77
CA ILE A 17 6.80 -10.84 -3.83
C ILE A 17 7.78 -9.94 -3.09
N GLY A 18 8.74 -10.53 -2.36
CA GLY A 18 9.74 -9.82 -1.58
C GLY A 18 10.72 -10.78 -0.92
N LYS A 19 11.95 -10.34 -0.70
CA LYS A 19 12.99 -11.05 0.07
C LYS A 19 13.72 -10.04 0.94
N GLU A 20 13.93 -10.33 2.23
CA GLU A 20 14.63 -9.43 3.16
C GLU A 20 14.04 -8.00 3.19
N ASN A 21 12.71 -7.89 3.22
CA ASN A 21 11.96 -6.62 3.20
C ASN A 21 12.20 -5.72 1.97
N ARG A 22 12.75 -6.26 0.89
CA ARG A 22 12.95 -5.57 -0.38
C ARG A 22 12.40 -6.39 -1.55
N LEU A 23 12.20 -5.72 -2.68
CA LEU A 23 11.98 -6.40 -3.94
C LEU A 23 13.30 -7.07 -4.37
N PRO A 24 13.30 -8.37 -4.72
CA PRO A 24 14.52 -9.07 -5.13
C PRO A 24 14.93 -8.77 -6.58
N TRP A 25 14.19 -7.90 -7.27
CA TRP A 25 14.45 -7.44 -8.63
C TRP A 25 14.40 -5.91 -8.72
N HIS A 26 14.98 -5.37 -9.80
CA HIS A 26 14.85 -3.97 -10.17
C HIS A 26 14.32 -3.88 -11.59
N LEU A 27 13.02 -3.58 -11.73
CA LEU A 27 12.32 -3.51 -13.02
C LEU A 27 11.72 -2.11 -13.20
N PRO A 28 12.43 -1.19 -13.89
CA PRO A 28 11.98 0.20 -14.04
C PRO A 28 10.59 0.34 -14.69
N ALA A 29 10.27 -0.53 -15.65
CA ALA A 29 8.96 -0.54 -16.32
C ALA A 29 7.82 -0.91 -15.35
N GLU A 30 8.07 -1.82 -14.40
CA GLU A 30 7.10 -2.20 -13.37
C GLU A 30 6.87 -1.03 -12.40
N LEU A 31 7.93 -0.36 -11.95
CA LEU A 31 7.82 0.84 -11.11
C LEU A 31 7.07 1.98 -11.81
N GLN A 32 7.26 2.12 -13.12
CA GLN A 32 6.50 3.07 -13.93
C GLN A 32 5.02 2.71 -14.00
N HIS A 33 4.69 1.44 -14.25
CA HIS A 33 3.32 0.95 -14.22
C HIS A 33 2.66 1.17 -12.85
N PHE A 34 3.35 0.84 -11.75
CA PHE A 34 2.88 1.10 -10.39
C PHE A 34 2.60 2.59 -10.17
N LYS A 35 3.51 3.47 -10.62
CA LYS A 35 3.33 4.92 -10.53
C LYS A 35 2.10 5.38 -11.30
N GLU A 36 1.92 4.93 -12.54
CA GLU A 36 0.79 5.32 -13.40
C GLU A 36 -0.54 4.86 -12.82
N THR A 37 -0.61 3.62 -12.34
CA THR A 37 -1.82 3.06 -11.75
C THR A 37 -2.21 3.73 -10.42
N THR A 38 -1.22 4.12 -9.61
CA THR A 38 -1.46 4.68 -8.27
C THR A 38 -1.45 6.21 -8.20
N LEU A 39 -1.12 6.91 -9.29
CA LEU A 39 -1.00 8.37 -9.29
C LEU A 39 -2.33 9.04 -8.91
N ASN A 40 -2.30 10.06 -8.04
CA ASN A 40 -3.46 10.78 -7.53
C ASN A 40 -4.47 9.92 -6.75
N HIS A 41 -4.05 8.74 -6.30
CA HIS A 41 -4.83 7.84 -5.45
C HIS A 41 -4.22 7.73 -4.05
N ALA A 42 -4.96 7.06 -3.17
CA ALA A 42 -4.44 6.61 -1.89
C ALA A 42 -3.72 5.27 -2.05
N ILE A 43 -2.61 5.10 -1.36
CA ILE A 43 -1.87 3.83 -1.30
C ILE A 43 -1.84 3.39 0.15
N LEU A 44 -2.39 2.21 0.40
CA LEU A 44 -2.27 1.54 1.68
C LEU A 44 -1.17 0.48 1.58
N MET A 45 -0.27 0.52 2.54
CA MET A 45 0.81 -0.47 2.68
C MET A 45 1.13 -0.70 4.15
N GLY A 46 1.72 -1.85 4.44
CA GLY A 46 2.20 -2.17 5.77
C GLY A 46 3.51 -1.45 6.09
N ARG A 47 3.75 -1.27 7.40
CA ARG A 47 4.98 -0.65 7.92
C ARG A 47 6.26 -1.27 7.35
N VAL A 48 6.31 -2.60 7.23
CA VAL A 48 7.51 -3.31 6.72
C VAL A 48 7.79 -2.96 5.25
N THR A 49 6.76 -2.83 4.41
CA THR A 49 6.91 -2.40 3.02
C THR A 49 7.42 -0.96 2.95
N PHE A 50 6.88 -0.08 3.80
CA PHE A 50 7.29 1.32 3.87
C PHE A 50 8.76 1.47 4.31
N ASP A 51 9.20 0.72 5.32
CA ASP A 51 10.60 0.68 5.76
C ASP A 51 11.51 0.13 4.64
N GLY A 52 11.07 -0.91 3.94
CA GLY A 52 11.78 -1.50 2.80
C GLY A 52 12.02 -0.55 1.64
N MET A 53 11.13 0.42 1.45
CA MET A 53 11.28 1.51 0.48
C MET A 53 12.08 2.70 1.02
N GLY A 54 12.71 2.57 2.20
CA GLY A 54 13.48 3.63 2.84
C GLY A 54 12.61 4.75 3.40
N ARG A 55 11.38 4.45 3.83
CA ARG A 55 10.41 5.41 4.39
C ARG A 55 10.11 6.58 3.45
N ARG A 56 10.16 6.32 2.14
CA ARG A 56 9.95 7.33 1.11
C ARG A 56 8.46 7.57 0.88
N LEU A 57 8.01 8.80 1.13
CA LEU A 57 6.69 9.24 0.68
C LEU A 57 6.67 9.41 -0.84
N LEU A 58 5.61 8.88 -1.43
CA LEU A 58 5.41 8.89 -2.86
C LEU A 58 4.66 10.19 -3.26
N PRO A 59 5.25 11.09 -4.07
CA PRO A 59 4.61 12.37 -4.38
C PRO A 59 3.31 12.16 -5.16
N LYS A 60 2.36 13.08 -4.96
CA LYS A 60 1.01 13.07 -5.57
C LYS A 60 0.19 11.83 -5.22
N ARG A 61 0.45 11.21 -4.06
CA ARG A 61 -0.26 10.05 -3.53
C ARG A 61 -0.49 10.25 -2.04
N GLN A 62 -1.69 9.92 -1.57
CA GLN A 62 -1.95 9.86 -0.13
C GLN A 62 -1.35 8.55 0.38
N THR A 63 -0.38 8.62 1.27
CA THR A 63 0.24 7.42 1.86
C THR A 63 -0.52 7.04 3.13
N LEU A 64 -0.96 5.79 3.20
CA LEU A 64 -1.60 5.18 4.35
C LEU A 64 -0.72 4.00 4.81
N ILE A 65 -0.40 3.99 6.10
CA ILE A 65 0.46 2.97 6.70
C ILE A 65 -0.36 2.17 7.70
N LEU A 66 -0.44 0.86 7.49
CA LEU A 66 -0.99 -0.07 8.49
C LEU A 66 0.14 -0.61 9.36
N THR A 67 0.02 -0.43 10.67
CA THR A 67 0.97 -0.91 11.67
C THR A 67 0.23 -1.44 12.90
N ARG A 68 0.91 -2.19 13.75
CA ARG A 68 0.41 -2.56 15.08
C ARG A 68 1.06 -1.71 16.19
N ASN A 69 1.98 -0.83 15.81
CA ASN A 69 2.66 0.08 16.72
C ASN A 69 1.81 1.34 16.89
N SER A 70 1.14 1.47 18.04
CA SER A 70 0.27 2.61 18.35
C SER A 70 1.02 3.94 18.51
N GLU A 71 2.33 3.90 18.74
CA GLU A 71 3.17 5.08 18.92
C GLU A 71 3.84 5.55 17.61
N GLU A 72 3.61 4.85 16.50
CA GLU A 72 4.23 5.20 15.22
C GLU A 72 3.62 6.49 14.66
N VAL A 73 4.47 7.50 14.48
CA VAL A 73 4.12 8.75 13.79
C VAL A 73 5.02 8.90 12.58
N ILE A 74 4.41 9.02 11.40
CA ILE A 74 5.11 9.23 10.14
C ILE A 74 4.60 10.54 9.56
N ASP A 75 5.45 11.56 9.55
CA ASP A 75 5.10 12.85 8.96
C ASP A 75 4.69 12.69 7.49
N GLY A 76 3.62 13.37 7.07
CA GLY A 76 3.06 13.27 5.72
C GLY A 76 2.35 11.96 5.35
N ALA A 77 2.17 11.01 6.29
CA ALA A 77 1.37 9.80 6.08
C ALA A 77 0.24 9.67 7.11
N LEU A 78 -0.82 8.93 6.75
CA LEU A 78 -1.87 8.55 7.68
C LEU A 78 -1.56 7.15 8.24
N VAL A 79 -1.43 7.04 9.56
CA VAL A 79 -1.11 5.78 10.22
C VAL A 79 -2.36 5.18 10.85
N PHE A 80 -2.62 3.90 10.57
CA PHE A 80 -3.77 3.14 11.04
C PHE A 80 -3.30 1.90 11.81
N GLN A 81 -4.10 1.48 12.80
CA GLN A 81 -3.79 0.35 13.68
C GLN A 81 -4.53 -0.94 13.33
N ASP A 82 -5.58 -0.83 12.51
CA ASP A 82 -6.45 -1.92 12.13
C ASP A 82 -7.09 -1.65 10.75
N VAL A 83 -7.76 -2.67 10.20
CA VAL A 83 -8.35 -2.59 8.85
C VAL A 83 -9.64 -1.78 8.88
N GLU A 84 -10.38 -1.89 9.98
CA GLU A 84 -11.66 -1.25 10.21
C GLU A 84 -11.54 0.28 10.13
N SER A 85 -10.51 0.85 10.75
CA SER A 85 -10.20 2.29 10.71
C SER A 85 -9.79 2.76 9.32
N VAL A 86 -9.06 1.96 8.55
CA VAL A 86 -8.75 2.24 7.14
C VAL A 86 -10.03 2.25 6.31
N LEU A 87 -10.91 1.27 6.51
CA LEU A 87 -12.18 1.17 5.80
C LEU A 87 -13.13 2.33 6.17
N ALA A 88 -13.19 2.73 7.44
CA ALA A 88 -13.96 3.88 7.88
C ALA A 88 -13.43 5.19 7.26
N TRP A 89 -12.11 5.37 7.25
CA TRP A 89 -11.48 6.49 6.55
C TRP A 89 -11.80 6.47 5.06
N TYR A 90 -11.66 5.33 4.40
CA TYR A 90 -11.99 5.16 2.99
C TYR A 90 -13.44 5.55 2.72
N GLN A 91 -14.38 5.07 3.54
CA GLN A 91 -15.80 5.35 3.43
C GLN A 91 -16.13 6.85 3.50
N SER A 92 -15.41 7.63 4.31
CA SER A 92 -15.60 9.08 4.39
C SER A 92 -15.05 9.86 3.19
N GLN A 93 -14.25 9.23 2.32
CA GLN A 93 -13.74 9.87 1.10
C GLN A 93 -14.73 9.77 -0.06
N GLU A 94 -14.89 10.84 -0.85
CA GLU A 94 -15.86 10.87 -1.96
C GLU A 94 -15.37 10.15 -3.23
N LYS A 95 -14.08 10.26 -3.60
CA LYS A 95 -13.57 9.84 -4.92
C LYS A 95 -12.17 9.21 -4.89
N ILE A 96 -11.72 8.72 -3.74
CA ILE A 96 -10.39 8.13 -3.58
C ILE A 96 -10.46 6.62 -3.85
N SER A 97 -9.56 6.11 -4.69
CA SER A 97 -9.27 4.67 -4.79
C SER A 97 -8.12 4.33 -3.86
N ILE A 98 -8.17 3.16 -3.22
CA ILE A 98 -7.07 2.63 -2.41
C ILE A 98 -6.36 1.55 -3.20
N SER A 99 -5.05 1.70 -3.38
CA SER A 99 -4.16 0.66 -3.90
C SER A 99 -3.45 -0.04 -2.76
N LEU A 100 -3.65 -1.34 -2.61
CA LEU A 100 -2.95 -2.18 -1.63
C LEU A 100 -1.62 -2.62 -2.25
N ALA A 101 -0.49 -2.25 -1.65
CA ALA A 101 0.85 -2.60 -2.13
C ALA A 101 1.60 -3.41 -1.05
N GLU A 102 1.58 -4.74 -1.11
CA GLU A 102 2.16 -5.57 -0.04
C GLU A 102 2.70 -6.94 -0.46
N SER A 103 3.67 -7.41 0.33
CA SER A 103 4.23 -8.77 0.31
C SER A 103 3.50 -9.78 1.22
N ARG A 104 2.46 -9.38 1.98
CA ARG A 104 1.85 -10.22 3.03
C ARG A 104 0.32 -10.17 3.17
N PHE A 105 -0.41 -9.47 2.30
CA PHE A 105 -1.86 -9.21 2.51
C PHE A 105 -2.82 -10.35 2.16
N PHE A 106 -2.33 -11.55 1.81
CA PHE A 106 -3.14 -12.63 1.22
C PHE A 106 -4.11 -13.36 2.16
N ARG A 107 -4.40 -12.83 3.38
CA ARG A 107 -5.36 -13.45 4.31
C ARG A 107 -6.61 -12.61 4.61
N LEU A 108 -6.79 -11.45 3.97
CA LEU A 108 -7.96 -10.59 4.17
C LEU A 108 -8.96 -10.63 3.00
N SER A 109 -8.56 -11.11 1.82
CA SER A 109 -9.49 -11.32 0.69
C SER A 109 -10.37 -12.57 0.83
N SER A 110 -10.27 -13.30 1.94
CA SER A 110 -11.19 -14.41 2.27
C SER A 110 -12.42 -13.93 3.06
N LEU A 111 -12.55 -12.62 3.34
CA LEU A 111 -13.59 -12.05 4.19
C LEU A 111 -14.39 -10.91 3.54
N ILE A 112 -14.33 -10.77 2.21
CA ILE A 112 -15.19 -9.87 1.43
C ILE A 112 -15.81 -10.62 0.27
#